data_AF-A0A6L6C9H7-F1
#
_entry.id   AF-A0A6L6C9H7-F1
#
_cell.length_a   1.000
_cell.length_b   1.000
_cell.length_c   1.000
_cell.angle_alpha   90.00
_cell.angle_beta   90.00
_cell.angle_gamma   90.00
#
_symmetry.space_group_name_H-M   'P 1'
#
loop_
_entity.id
_entity.type
_entity.pdbx_description
1 polymer ?
#
loop_
_entity_poly.entity_id
_entity_poly.type
_entity_poly.pdbx_seq_one_letter_code
_entity_poly.pdbx_strand_id
1 'polypeptide(L)'
;MPNFSYSELLPLGKDETKYRLVSTEGVSVIKLGDKEFVQVEPSALEKLTAEAIHDISHYLRPDHLQQLANIIADPEASPNDRFVAT
;
A
#
# COMPACT_ATOMS: atom_id res chain seq x y z
N MET A 1 16.28 7.96 40.67
CA MET A 1 16.49 8.46 39.30
C MET A 1 15.26 8.09 38.49
N PRO A 2 14.69 8.97 37.65
CA PRO A 2 13.60 8.58 36.77
C PRO A 2 14.11 7.53 35.77
N ASN A 3 13.31 6.49 35.52
CA ASN A 3 13.63 5.48 34.51
C ASN A 3 13.36 6.06 33.12
N PHE A 4 14.29 5.82 32.19
CA PHE A 4 14.08 6.14 30.78
C PHE A 4 13.00 5.23 30.19
N SER A 5 12.00 5.83 29.52
CA SER A 5 10.97 5.13 28.76
C SER A 5 11.04 5.62 27.32
N TYR A 6 11.38 4.73 26.40
CA TYR A 6 11.32 5.02 24.97
C TYR A 6 9.87 5.03 24.49
N SER A 7 9.54 5.96 23.59
CA SER A 7 8.31 5.97 22.82
C SER A 7 8.66 6.29 21.38
N GLU A 8 8.01 5.60 20.44
CA GLU A 8 8.11 5.97 19.04
C GLU A 8 7.46 7.33 18.79
N LEU A 9 8.04 8.10 17.87
CA LEU A 9 7.48 9.39 17.46
C LEU A 9 6.23 9.22 16.60
N LEU A 10 6.18 8.14 15.80
CA LEU A 10 5.12 7.86 14.84
C LEU A 10 4.76 6.37 14.92
N PRO A 11 4.01 5.94 15.95
CA PRO A 11 3.62 4.55 16.08
C PRO A 11 2.74 4.14 14.90
N LEU A 12 3.03 2.99 14.30
CA LEU A 12 2.23 2.47 13.20
C LEU A 12 0.84 2.06 13.68
N GLY A 13 -0.18 2.42 12.89
CA GLY A 13 -1.53 1.91 13.06
C GLY A 13 -1.69 0.49 12.53
N LYS A 14 -2.91 -0.04 12.64
CA LYS A 14 -3.26 -1.32 12.02
C LYS A 14 -3.19 -1.21 10.50
N ASP A 15 -2.57 -2.18 9.85
CA ASP A 15 -2.61 -2.33 8.41
C ASP A 15 -3.88 -3.09 7.99
N GLU A 16 -4.74 -2.43 7.21
CA GLU A 16 -5.95 -3.01 6.64
C GLU A 16 -5.85 -3.19 5.12
N THR A 17 -4.66 -2.96 4.55
CA THR A 17 -4.39 -3.08 3.13
C THR A 17 -4.46 -4.54 2.69
N LYS A 18 -5.16 -4.79 1.58
CA LYS A 18 -5.19 -6.13 0.96
C LYS A 18 -4.04 -6.25 -0.02
N TYR A 19 -3.23 -7.30 0.13
CA TYR A 19 -2.08 -7.58 -0.73
C TYR A 19 -2.37 -8.71 -1.71
N ARG A 20 -1.83 -8.58 -2.92
CA ARG A 20 -1.75 -9.64 -3.92
C ARG A 20 -0.30 -10.08 -4.03
N LEU A 21 -0.06 -11.39 -4.09
CA LEU A 21 1.28 -11.92 -4.33
C LEU A 21 1.68 -11.62 -5.79
N VAL A 22 2.75 -10.84 -5.98
CA VAL A 22 3.31 -10.55 -7.31
C VAL A 22 4.21 -11.70 -7.78
N SER A 23 5.13 -12.15 -6.92
CA SER A 23 6.03 -13.27 -7.20
C SER A 23 6.74 -13.72 -5.93
N THR A 24 7.31 -14.92 -5.96
CA THR A 24 8.26 -15.43 -4.95
C THR A 24 9.70 -15.48 -5.48
N GLU A 25 9.92 -15.14 -6.75
CA GLU A 25 11.23 -15.16 -7.38
C GLU A 25 12.13 -14.04 -6.84
N GLY A 26 13.43 -14.33 -6.72
CA GLY A 26 14.41 -13.36 -6.21
C GLY A 26 14.33 -13.10 -4.71
N VAL A 27 13.60 -13.92 -3.95
CA VAL A 27 13.56 -13.88 -2.48
C VAL A 27 13.98 -15.24 -1.93
N SER A 28 14.93 -15.24 -1.01
CA SER A 28 15.37 -16.46 -0.32
C SER A 28 15.79 -16.17 1.12
N VAL A 29 15.94 -17.21 1.93
CA VAL A 29 16.48 -17.11 3.29
C VAL A 29 17.89 -17.66 3.30
N ILE A 30 18.84 -16.87 3.80
CA ILE A 30 20.23 -17.28 4.01
C ILE A 30 20.57 -17.27 5.49
N LYS A 31 21.54 -18.10 5.89
CA LYS A 31 22.08 -18.11 7.26
C LYS A 31 23.45 -17.46 7.29
N LEU A 32 23.61 -16.50 8.19
CA LEU A 32 24.89 -15.85 8.49
C LEU A 32 25.15 -15.99 9.99
N GLY A 33 26.00 -16.96 10.34
CA GLY A 33 26.21 -17.37 11.73
C GLY A 33 24.97 -18.05 12.31
N ASP A 34 24.51 -17.55 13.44
CA ASP A 34 23.32 -18.01 14.18
C ASP A 34 22.02 -17.31 13.76
N LYS A 35 22.08 -16.43 12.76
CA LYS A 35 20.95 -15.59 12.33
C LYS A 35 20.48 -15.94 10.91
N GLU A 36 19.17 -15.81 10.70
CA GLU A 36 18.52 -15.90 9.40
C GLU A 36 18.33 -14.50 8.81
N PHE A 37 18.60 -14.36 7.52
CA PHE A 37 18.43 -13.14 6.76
C PHE A 37 17.60 -13.42 5.53
N VAL A 38 16.71 -12.48 5.19
CA VAL A 38 16.02 -12.50 3.90
C VAL A 38 16.94 -11.84 2.87
N GLN A 39 17.39 -12.60 1.89
CA GLN A 39 18.10 -12.09 0.72
C GLN A 39 17.08 -11.76 -0.38
N VAL A 40 17.16 -10.53 -0.89
CA VAL A 40 16.32 -10.03 -1.97
C VAL A 40 17.21 -9.63 -3.14
N GLU A 41 17.00 -10.26 -4.28
CA GLU A 41 17.71 -9.96 -5.53
C GLU A 41 17.19 -8.63 -6.13
N PRO A 42 18.05 -7.85 -6.80
CA PRO A 42 17.63 -6.58 -7.43
C PRO A 42 16.46 -6.73 -8.40
N SER A 43 16.39 -7.84 -9.14
CA SER A 43 15.31 -8.12 -10.10
C SER A 43 13.93 -8.25 -9.44
N ALA A 44 13.86 -8.66 -8.17
CA ALA A 44 12.60 -8.70 -7.43
C ALA A 44 12.05 -7.28 -7.18
N LEU A 45 12.93 -6.31 -6.92
CA LEU A 45 12.57 -4.91 -6.74
C LEU A 45 12.14 -4.26 -8.06
N GLU A 46 12.84 -4.57 -9.16
CA GLU A 46 12.47 -4.10 -10.50
C GLU A 46 11.06 -4.59 -10.88
N LYS A 47 10.79 -5.90 -10.70
CA LYS A 47 9.48 -6.51 -10.99
C LYS A 47 8.37 -5.91 -10.12
N LEU A 48 8.61 -5.78 -8.82
CA LEU A 48 7.65 -5.16 -7.89
C LEU A 48 7.31 -3.74 -8.31
N THR A 49 8.32 -2.96 -8.69
CA THR A 49 8.15 -1.56 -9.08
C THR A 49 7.40 -1.45 -10.41
N ALA A 50 7.74 -2.27 -11.40
CA ALA A 50 7.04 -2.27 -12.69
C ALA A 50 5.54 -2.59 -12.53
N GLU A 51 5.21 -3.62 -11.74
CA GLU A 51 3.82 -3.98 -11.43
C GLU A 51 3.10 -2.85 -10.68
N ALA A 52 3.75 -2.25 -9.68
CA ALA A 52 3.16 -1.17 -8.89
C ALA A 52 2.87 0.09 -9.72
N ILE A 53 3.79 0.48 -10.61
CA ILE A 53 3.61 1.64 -11.49
C ILE A 53 2.53 1.38 -12.54
N HIS A 54 2.44 0.16 -13.06
CA HIS A 54 1.32 -0.23 -13.91
C HIS A 54 -0.01 -0.10 -13.15
N ASP A 55 -0.12 -0.74 -11.97
CA ASP A 55 -1.39 -0.82 -11.24
C ASP A 55 -1.85 0.55 -10.75
N ILE A 56 -0.96 1.43 -10.26
CA ILE A 56 -1.34 2.78 -9.81
C ILE A 56 -1.76 3.69 -10.97
N SER A 57 -1.29 3.42 -12.19
CA SER A 57 -1.63 4.20 -13.38
C SER A 57 -3.01 3.83 -13.96
N HIS A 58 -3.50 2.63 -13.64
CA HIS A 58 -4.72 2.07 -14.26
C HIS A 58 -5.84 1.76 -13.27
N TYR A 59 -5.53 1.59 -11.98
CA TYR A 59 -6.48 1.24 -10.94
C TYR A 59 -6.48 2.26 -9.81
N LEU A 60 -7.63 2.35 -9.15
CA LEU A 60 -7.84 3.19 -7.97
C LEU A 60 -8.25 2.33 -6.78
N ARG A 61 -8.02 2.84 -5.57
CA ARG A 61 -8.47 2.16 -4.35
C ARG A 61 -10.00 2.16 -4.29
N PRO A 62 -10.63 1.08 -3.76
CA PRO A 62 -12.09 1.01 -3.63
C PRO A 62 -12.69 2.19 -2.86
N ASP A 63 -12.04 2.62 -1.77
CA ASP A 63 -12.54 3.73 -0.96
C ASP A 63 -12.62 5.05 -1.72
N HIS A 64 -11.68 5.28 -2.65
CA HIS A 64 -11.71 6.47 -3.49
C HIS A 64 -12.83 6.39 -4.54
N LEU A 65 -13.00 5.23 -5.18
CA LEU A 65 -14.10 5.01 -6.12
C LEU A 65 -15.47 5.12 -5.42
N GLN A 66 -15.57 4.65 -4.18
CA GLN A 66 -16.77 4.80 -3.37
C GLN A 66 -17.08 6.28 -3.07
N GLN A 67 -16.06 7.12 -2.84
CA GLN A 67 -16.26 8.56 -2.68
C GLN A 67 -16.89 9.18 -3.93
N LEU A 68 -16.39 8.84 -5.12
CA LEU A 68 -16.98 9.33 -6.38
C LEU A 68 -18.42 8.84 -6.57
N ALA A 69 -18.67 7.55 -6.31
CA ALA A 69 -20.02 6.97 -6.37
C ALA A 69 -20.99 7.66 -5.42
N ASN A 70 -20.54 8.02 -4.22
CA ASN A 70 -21.35 8.76 -3.25
C ASN A 70 -21.74 10.14 -3.77
N ILE A 71 -20.82 10.87 -4.42
CA ILE A 71 -21.11 12.19 -5.04
C ILE A 71 -22.19 12.04 -6.11
N ILE A 72 -22.10 11.00 -6.95
CA ILE A 72 -23.08 10.75 -8.01
C ILE A 72 -24.46 10.45 -7.42
N ALA A 73 -24.54 9.76 -6.28
CA ALA A 73 -25.80 9.37 -5.65
C ALA A 73 -26.44 10.44 -4.76
N ASP A 74 -25.66 11.39 -4.24
CA ASP A 74 -26.12 12.41 -3.30
C ASP A 74 -27.11 13.38 -3.96
N PRO A 75 -28.39 13.48 -3.53
CA PRO A 75 -29.37 14.40 -4.12
C PRO A 75 -28.95 15.88 -4.03
N GLU A 76 -28.13 16.25 -3.05
CA GLU A 76 -27.69 17.64 -2.83
C GLU A 76 -26.45 18.02 -3.66
N ALA A 77 -25.79 17.05 -4.31
CA ALA A 77 -24.63 17.31 -5.15
C ALA A 77 -25.00 18.16 -6.37
N SER A 78 -24.19 19.18 -6.64
CA SER A 78 -24.42 20.09 -7.76
C SER A 78 -24.27 19.37 -9.10
N PRO A 79 -24.82 19.92 -10.19
CA PRO A 79 -24.60 19.37 -11.53
C PRO A 79 -23.11 19.25 -11.89
N ASN A 80 -22.27 20.19 -11.43
CA ASN A 80 -20.83 20.17 -11.71
C ASN A 80 -20.12 19.08 -10.91
N ASP A 81 -20.49 18.88 -9.64
CA ASP A 81 -19.88 17.83 -8.81
C ASP A 81 -20.12 16.45 -9.43
N ARG A 82 -21.37 16.20 -9.88
CA ARG A 82 -21.71 14.95 -10.58
C ARG A 82 -20.97 14.83 -11.91
N PHE A 83 -20.95 15.89 -12.72
CA PHE A 83 -20.28 15.88 -14.02
C PHE A 83 -18.79 15.56 -13.92
N VAL A 84 -18.09 16.10 -12.91
CA VAL A 84 -16.66 15.83 -12.71
C VAL A 84 -16.40 14.44 -12.14
N ALA A 85 -17.33 13.90 -11.35
CA ALA A 85 -17.18 12.58 -10.72
C ALA A 85 -17.56 11.40 -11.62
N THR A 86 -18.18 11.63 -12.78
CA THR A 86 -18.61 10.58 -13.73
C THR A 86 -17.53 10.25 -14.74
#